data_AF-A0AAW1HFR1-F1
#
_entry.id   AF-A0AAW1HFR1-F1
#
_cell.length_a   1.000
_cell.length_b   1.000
_cell.length_c   1.000
_cell.angle_alpha   90.00
_cell.angle_beta   90.00
_cell.angle_gamma   90.00
#
_symmetry.space_group_name_H-M   'P 1'
#
loop_
_entity.id
_entity.type
_entity.pdbx_description
1 polymer ?
#
loop_
_entity_poly.entity_id
_entity_poly.type
_entity_poly.pdbx_seq_one_letter_code
_entity_poly.pdbx_strand_id
1 'polypeptide(L)'
;MNKISLTLDNACIKWQKKLNDCKLIHNLFYSGKKEHKALKRLMLGFGIAFSSQIRCISLLSIPNFGGRSGRSVLKALVFAYIISGPIQNLANNGREVVRVFGCTTSLTFNLTKTRFDLMFKPFTQALFGLKTEAHEIKDTIRTIRDVSAPITGEIEDEVEMKKLKEQNDYIDAKLKETKRSKEIDEKYRTKGEQIEAERFEKNYMKKIETRCENQFSKATQKCKTMFSKAYDGCYNTVTWIAAWLLCWPMKLSFVCNIAQALGGKSRCDPAKAIDHGFGEGYAYLKNSRATLAQNFKDVKLQYKIGLVKPIALLRKTTDSAKEMMHIVVKKKTFLEHVLMIVKRVLAFIFLRIIIDSQKYHDRYLRDIEFDNIYITRYFRKIDARRHKMEKHTLLPLKKVERSKLVDPWSLKPLKSEREQILDSFMKHLI
;
A
#
# COMPACT_ATOMS: atom_id res chain seq x y z
N MET A 1 -68.10 -56.27 2.59
CA MET A 1 -66.84 -55.52 2.41
C MET A 1 -65.65 -56.36 1.88
N ASN A 2 -65.73 -57.68 1.68
CA ASN A 2 -64.54 -58.54 1.40
C ASN A 2 -64.10 -58.76 -0.08
N LYS A 3 -64.50 -57.94 -1.06
CA LYS A 3 -63.96 -58.11 -2.45
C LYS A 3 -63.61 -56.82 -3.20
N ILE A 4 -63.96 -55.64 -2.67
CA ILE A 4 -63.44 -54.36 -3.15
C ILE A 4 -62.04 -54.12 -2.55
N SER A 5 -61.79 -54.63 -1.33
CA SER A 5 -60.43 -54.74 -0.76
C SER A 5 -59.50 -55.50 -1.71
N LEU A 6 -59.83 -56.72 -2.13
CA LEU A 6 -58.94 -57.56 -2.96
C LEU A 6 -58.56 -56.96 -4.34
N THR A 7 -59.44 -56.19 -4.98
CA THR A 7 -59.11 -55.54 -6.27
C THR A 7 -58.30 -54.27 -6.09
N LEU A 8 -58.51 -53.52 -4.99
CA LEU A 8 -57.65 -52.40 -4.60
C LEU A 8 -56.31 -52.89 -4.05
N ASP A 9 -56.25 -54.03 -3.37
CA ASP A 9 -55.05 -54.63 -2.81
C ASP A 9 -54.09 -55.10 -3.93
N ASN A 10 -54.59 -55.74 -5.00
CA ASN A 10 -53.76 -56.12 -6.15
C ASN A 10 -53.29 -54.92 -6.99
N ALA A 11 -54.11 -53.88 -7.13
CA ALA A 11 -53.71 -52.63 -7.79
C ALA A 11 -52.71 -51.84 -6.93
N CYS A 12 -52.89 -51.82 -5.60
CA CYS A 12 -52.03 -51.15 -4.64
C CYS A 12 -50.67 -51.84 -4.50
N ILE A 13 -50.59 -53.18 -4.50
CA ILE A 13 -49.31 -53.92 -4.51
C ILE A 13 -48.53 -53.65 -5.82
N LYS A 14 -49.22 -53.61 -6.96
CA LYS A 14 -48.60 -53.31 -8.27
C LYS A 14 -48.18 -51.84 -8.40
N TRP A 15 -48.86 -50.92 -7.72
CA TRP A 15 -48.52 -49.49 -7.64
C TRP A 15 -47.49 -49.14 -6.56
N GLN A 16 -47.42 -49.88 -5.45
CA GLN A 16 -46.42 -49.72 -4.38
C GLN A 16 -45.01 -50.04 -4.89
N LYS A 17 -44.91 -50.95 -5.86
CA LYS A 17 -43.69 -51.19 -6.63
C LYS A 17 -43.28 -49.98 -7.49
N LYS A 18 -44.25 -49.21 -8.00
CA LYS A 18 -44.04 -48.02 -8.86
C LYS A 18 -43.85 -46.70 -8.07
N LEU A 19 -44.39 -46.62 -6.85
CA LEU A 19 -44.25 -45.47 -5.95
C LEU A 19 -42.88 -45.46 -5.24
N ASN A 20 -42.32 -46.64 -4.95
CA ASN A 20 -40.95 -46.79 -4.44
C ASN A 20 -39.87 -46.26 -5.42
N ASP A 21 -40.19 -46.17 -6.71
CA ASP A 21 -39.32 -45.60 -7.74
C ASP A 21 -39.49 -44.07 -7.91
N CYS A 22 -40.45 -43.45 -7.22
CA CYS A 22 -40.73 -42.02 -7.36
C CYS A 22 -39.75 -41.17 -6.51
N LYS A 23 -38.60 -40.82 -7.08
CA LYS A 23 -37.57 -39.91 -6.51
C LYS A 23 -38.07 -38.52 -6.11
N LEU A 24 -39.31 -38.14 -6.42
CA LEU A 24 -39.83 -36.78 -6.26
C LEU A 24 -40.19 -36.42 -4.80
N ILE A 25 -40.75 -37.37 -4.03
CA ILE A 25 -41.05 -37.18 -2.60
C ILE A 25 -39.78 -37.33 -1.74
N HIS A 26 -38.80 -38.09 -2.24
CA HIS A 26 -37.54 -38.42 -1.56
C HIS A 26 -36.73 -37.18 -1.14
N ASN A 27 -36.79 -36.09 -1.90
CA ASN A 27 -35.94 -34.93 -1.65
C ASN A 27 -36.63 -33.77 -0.92
N LEU A 28 -37.95 -33.80 -0.79
CA LEU A 28 -38.75 -32.78 -0.10
C LEU A 28 -38.64 -32.84 1.43
N PHE A 29 -38.52 -34.05 1.98
CA PHE A 29 -38.64 -34.30 3.44
C PHE A 29 -37.38 -34.88 4.10
N TYR A 30 -36.36 -35.25 3.34
CA TYR A 30 -35.21 -36.02 3.85
C TYR A 30 -33.87 -35.30 3.74
N SER A 31 -33.70 -34.26 4.55
CA SER A 31 -32.38 -33.81 4.99
C SER A 31 -32.07 -34.42 6.36
N GLY A 32 -31.38 -35.56 6.38
CA GLY A 32 -31.01 -36.28 7.61
C GLY A 32 -30.18 -37.53 7.29
N LYS A 33 -29.34 -37.97 8.24
CA LYS A 33 -28.44 -39.13 8.12
C LYS A 33 -29.15 -40.35 7.50
N LYS A 34 -28.43 -41.12 6.66
CA LYS A 34 -28.94 -42.25 5.85
C LYS A 34 -29.80 -43.24 6.66
N GLU A 35 -29.48 -43.47 7.92
CA GLU A 35 -30.18 -44.41 8.81
C GLU A 35 -31.64 -44.01 9.11
N HIS A 36 -31.89 -42.72 9.40
CA HIS A 36 -33.27 -42.23 9.59
C HIS A 36 -34.11 -42.30 8.32
N LYS A 37 -33.47 -42.39 7.13
CA LYS A 37 -34.16 -42.54 5.85
C LYS A 37 -34.73 -43.94 5.63
N ALA A 38 -34.06 -44.96 6.15
CA ALA A 38 -34.51 -46.35 6.03
C ALA A 38 -35.67 -46.62 6.99
N LEU A 39 -35.53 -46.21 8.25
CA LEU A 39 -36.53 -46.42 9.30
C LEU A 39 -37.90 -45.80 8.95
N LYS A 40 -37.91 -44.54 8.47
CA LYS A 40 -39.16 -43.86 8.10
C LYS A 40 -39.84 -44.45 6.86
N ARG A 41 -39.07 -45.02 5.92
CA ARG A 41 -39.62 -45.78 4.77
C ARG A 41 -40.23 -47.10 5.21
N LEU A 42 -39.58 -47.79 6.15
CA LEU A 42 -40.07 -49.05 6.71
C LEU A 42 -41.36 -48.85 7.50
N MET A 43 -41.45 -47.78 8.32
CA MET A 43 -42.67 -47.43 9.06
C MET A 43 -43.85 -47.09 8.14
N LEU A 44 -43.64 -46.30 7.09
CA LEU A 44 -44.70 -45.97 6.12
C LEU A 44 -45.13 -47.22 5.33
N GLY A 45 -44.18 -48.04 4.91
CA GLY A 45 -44.44 -49.30 4.21
C GLY A 45 -45.23 -50.29 5.07
N PHE A 46 -44.89 -50.40 6.35
CA PHE A 46 -45.61 -51.23 7.32
C PHE A 46 -47.03 -50.67 7.58
N GLY A 47 -47.17 -49.35 7.75
CA GLY A 47 -48.49 -48.71 7.93
C GLY A 47 -49.43 -48.95 6.74
N ILE A 48 -48.92 -48.85 5.51
CA ILE A 48 -49.66 -49.19 4.30
C ILE A 48 -49.95 -50.70 4.25
N ALA A 49 -49.03 -51.57 4.68
CA ALA A 49 -49.24 -53.01 4.64
C ALA A 49 -50.25 -53.53 5.66
N PHE A 50 -50.47 -52.86 6.80
CA PHE A 50 -51.32 -53.39 7.88
C PHE A 50 -52.62 -52.61 8.15
N SER A 51 -52.72 -51.33 7.76
CA SER A 51 -53.92 -50.52 8.03
C SER A 51 -54.68 -50.14 6.77
N SER A 52 -55.95 -50.56 6.69
CA SER A 52 -56.87 -50.19 5.61
C SER A 52 -57.12 -48.67 5.56
N GLN A 53 -57.15 -48.00 6.71
CA GLN A 53 -57.32 -46.54 6.80
C GLN A 53 -56.11 -45.81 6.20
N ILE A 54 -54.88 -46.24 6.54
CA ILE A 54 -53.66 -45.63 6.01
C ILE A 54 -53.55 -45.84 4.50
N ARG A 55 -53.93 -47.02 3.98
CA ARG A 55 -54.01 -47.27 2.53
C ARG A 55 -54.97 -46.29 1.84
N CYS A 56 -56.18 -46.12 2.38
CA CYS A 56 -57.20 -45.22 1.82
C CYS A 56 -56.76 -43.75 1.82
N ILE A 57 -56.24 -43.24 2.94
CA ILE A 57 -55.78 -41.86 3.05
C ILE A 57 -54.58 -41.61 2.11
N SER A 58 -53.68 -42.58 1.98
CA SER A 58 -52.54 -42.47 1.04
C SER A 58 -53.01 -42.43 -0.42
N LEU A 59 -53.98 -43.27 -0.79
CA LEU A 59 -54.58 -43.27 -2.13
C LEU A 59 -55.35 -41.98 -2.42
N LEU A 60 -56.05 -41.42 -1.43
CA LEU A 60 -56.76 -40.13 -1.54
C LEU A 60 -55.80 -38.94 -1.63
N SER A 61 -54.62 -39.04 -1.03
CA SER A 61 -53.61 -37.98 -1.09
C SER A 61 -53.08 -37.76 -2.52
N ILE A 62 -52.98 -38.82 -3.34
CA ILE A 62 -52.46 -38.77 -4.71
C ILE A 62 -53.27 -37.83 -5.63
N PRO A 63 -54.60 -37.98 -5.79
CA PRO A 63 -55.40 -37.04 -6.57
C PRO A 63 -55.44 -35.63 -5.95
N ASN A 64 -55.33 -35.52 -4.62
CA ASN A 64 -55.21 -34.23 -3.94
C ASN A 64 -53.90 -33.48 -4.29
N PHE A 65 -52.81 -34.19 -4.61
CA PHE A 65 -51.61 -33.57 -5.21
C PHE A 65 -51.86 -33.02 -6.63
N GLY A 66 -52.81 -33.58 -7.36
CA GLY A 66 -53.27 -33.05 -8.66
C GLY A 66 -54.12 -31.79 -8.56
N GLY A 67 -54.60 -31.43 -7.35
CA GLY A 67 -55.38 -30.24 -7.07
C GLY A 67 -54.58 -28.93 -7.14
N ARG A 68 -55.26 -27.79 -6.96
CA ARG A 68 -54.64 -26.44 -7.04
C ARG A 68 -53.40 -26.31 -6.13
N SER A 69 -53.53 -26.75 -4.87
CA SER A 69 -52.46 -26.67 -3.86
C SER A 69 -51.27 -27.57 -4.19
N GLY A 70 -51.51 -28.81 -4.62
CA GLY A 70 -50.46 -29.75 -4.97
C GLY A 70 -49.69 -29.38 -6.24
N ARG A 71 -50.38 -28.83 -7.26
CA ARG A 71 -49.73 -28.27 -8.44
C ARG A 71 -48.81 -27.09 -8.10
N SER A 72 -49.21 -26.24 -7.14
CA SER A 72 -48.36 -25.15 -6.66
C SER A 72 -47.07 -25.67 -6.00
N VAL A 73 -47.18 -26.72 -5.17
CA VAL A 73 -46.02 -27.37 -4.55
C VAL A 73 -45.09 -27.97 -5.60
N LEU A 74 -45.66 -28.68 -6.59
CA LEU A 74 -44.89 -29.30 -7.66
C LEU A 74 -44.12 -28.25 -8.47
N LYS A 75 -44.78 -27.16 -8.87
CA LYS A 75 -44.14 -26.04 -9.58
C LYS A 75 -43.00 -25.44 -8.76
N ALA A 76 -43.24 -25.14 -7.48
CA ALA A 76 -42.24 -24.56 -6.59
C ALA A 76 -41.00 -25.45 -6.43
N LEU A 77 -41.18 -26.77 -6.43
CA LEU A 77 -40.06 -27.71 -6.36
C LEU A 77 -39.25 -27.76 -7.63
N VAL A 78 -39.93 -27.79 -8.78
CA VAL A 78 -39.26 -27.75 -10.08
C VAL A 78 -38.42 -26.47 -10.19
N PHE A 79 -38.97 -25.31 -9.80
CA PHE A 79 -38.20 -24.06 -9.75
C PHE A 79 -37.02 -24.12 -8.78
N ALA A 80 -37.21 -24.63 -7.56
CA ALA A 80 -36.12 -24.76 -6.59
C ALA A 80 -34.99 -25.67 -7.11
N TYR A 81 -35.33 -26.75 -7.82
CA TYR A 81 -34.36 -27.63 -8.46
C TYR A 81 -33.59 -26.93 -9.58
N ILE A 82 -34.31 -26.29 -10.50
CA ILE A 82 -33.72 -25.56 -11.62
C ILE A 82 -32.77 -24.47 -11.13
N ILE A 83 -33.13 -23.74 -10.08
CA ILE A 83 -32.35 -22.61 -9.56
C ILE A 83 -31.12 -23.07 -8.73
N SER A 84 -31.17 -24.25 -8.10
CA SER A 84 -30.10 -24.72 -7.22
C SER A 84 -28.74 -24.89 -7.91
N GLY A 85 -28.72 -25.37 -9.16
CA GLY A 85 -27.49 -25.52 -9.95
C GLY A 85 -26.84 -24.17 -10.32
N PRO A 86 -27.56 -23.26 -10.98
CA PRO A 86 -27.07 -21.92 -11.30
C PRO A 86 -26.55 -21.13 -10.09
N ILE A 87 -27.21 -21.23 -8.92
CA ILE A 87 -26.74 -20.56 -7.70
C ILE A 87 -25.36 -21.07 -7.27
N GLN A 88 -25.15 -22.39 -7.28
CA GLN A 88 -23.87 -22.97 -6.91
C GLN A 88 -22.78 -22.60 -7.92
N ASN A 89 -23.12 -22.63 -9.21
CA ASN A 89 -22.22 -22.23 -10.30
C ASN A 89 -21.80 -20.76 -10.17
N LEU A 90 -22.77 -19.86 -9.98
CA LEU A 90 -22.51 -18.43 -9.82
C LEU A 90 -21.70 -18.13 -8.56
N ALA A 91 -21.96 -18.84 -7.46
CA ALA A 91 -21.19 -18.68 -6.23
C ALA A 91 -19.73 -19.15 -6.41
N ASN A 92 -19.50 -20.28 -7.09
CA ASN A 92 -18.15 -20.77 -7.36
C ASN A 92 -17.40 -19.83 -8.31
N ASN A 93 -18.04 -19.39 -9.39
CA ASN A 93 -17.47 -18.40 -10.32
C ASN A 93 -17.18 -17.08 -9.59
N GLY A 94 -18.09 -16.61 -8.74
CA GLY A 94 -17.89 -15.40 -7.94
C GLY A 94 -16.67 -15.51 -7.02
N ARG A 95 -16.42 -16.68 -6.41
CA ARG A 95 -15.22 -16.91 -5.60
C ARG A 95 -13.94 -16.84 -6.43
N GLU A 96 -13.92 -17.47 -7.60
CA GLU A 96 -12.75 -17.43 -8.49
C GLU A 96 -12.50 -16.02 -9.02
N VAL A 97 -13.54 -15.28 -9.40
CA VAL A 97 -13.42 -13.87 -9.81
C VAL A 97 -12.80 -13.02 -8.71
N VAL A 98 -13.25 -13.16 -7.47
CA VAL A 98 -12.66 -12.43 -6.33
C VAL A 98 -11.21 -12.85 -6.08
N ARG A 99 -10.88 -14.14 -6.23
CA ARG A 99 -9.51 -14.64 -6.10
C ARG A 99 -8.59 -14.03 -7.17
N VAL A 100 -9.01 -14.06 -8.43
CA VAL A 100 -8.28 -13.46 -9.56
C VAL A 100 -8.09 -11.96 -9.33
N PHE A 101 -9.14 -11.25 -8.93
CA PHE A 101 -9.07 -9.82 -8.60
C PHE A 101 -8.03 -9.52 -7.51
N GLY A 102 -8.00 -10.32 -6.44
CA GLY A 102 -7.00 -10.19 -5.39
C GLY A 102 -5.57 -10.42 -5.89
N CYS A 103 -5.35 -11.47 -6.68
CA CYS A 103 -4.05 -11.77 -7.29
C CYS A 103 -3.60 -10.65 -8.24
N THR A 104 -4.47 -10.19 -9.13
CA THR A 104 -4.18 -9.10 -10.08
C THR A 104 -3.84 -7.82 -9.34
N THR A 105 -4.61 -7.44 -8.32
CA THR A 105 -4.34 -6.23 -7.54
C THR A 105 -3.01 -6.30 -6.79
N SER A 106 -2.68 -7.45 -6.21
CA SER A 106 -1.38 -7.68 -5.54
C SER A 106 -0.21 -7.60 -6.53
N LEU A 107 -0.37 -8.22 -7.71
CA LEU A 107 0.62 -8.15 -8.78
C LEU A 107 0.81 -6.71 -9.27
N THR A 108 -0.27 -5.97 -9.53
CA THR A 108 -0.23 -4.56 -9.93
C THR A 108 0.45 -3.70 -8.85
N PHE A 109 0.18 -3.95 -7.56
CA PHE A 109 0.86 -3.26 -6.47
C PHE A 109 2.37 -3.51 -6.50
N ASN A 110 2.80 -4.77 -6.61
CA ASN A 110 4.22 -5.12 -6.65
C ASN A 110 4.92 -4.51 -7.88
N LEU A 111 4.32 -4.62 -9.06
CA LEU A 111 4.87 -4.03 -10.28
C LEU A 111 4.93 -2.50 -10.19
N THR A 112 3.90 -1.86 -9.64
CA THR A 112 3.89 -0.40 -9.46
C THR A 112 4.93 0.06 -8.46
N LYS A 113 5.12 -0.69 -7.37
CA LYS A 113 6.19 -0.45 -6.40
C LYS A 113 7.56 -0.56 -7.06
N THR A 114 7.83 -1.65 -7.78
CA THR A 114 9.11 -1.84 -8.47
C THR A 114 9.35 -0.74 -9.51
N ARG A 115 8.33 -0.38 -10.30
CA ARG A 115 8.43 0.72 -11.27
C ARG A 115 8.72 2.05 -10.57
N PHE A 116 8.08 2.31 -9.44
CA PHE A 116 8.31 3.51 -8.65
C PHE A 116 9.73 3.53 -8.08
N ASP A 117 10.18 2.43 -7.47
CA ASP A 117 11.53 2.31 -6.92
C ASP A 117 12.57 2.51 -8.03
N LEU A 118 12.42 1.84 -9.18
CA LEU A 118 13.33 2.01 -10.32
C LEU A 118 13.29 3.43 -10.90
N MET A 119 12.14 4.10 -10.90
CA MET A 119 12.00 5.44 -11.48
C MET A 119 12.48 6.54 -10.54
N PHE A 120 12.30 6.44 -9.21
CA PHE A 120 12.60 7.54 -8.28
C PHE A 120 13.88 7.32 -7.47
N LYS A 121 14.24 6.08 -7.16
CA LYS A 121 15.46 5.78 -6.40
C LYS A 121 16.73 6.37 -7.05
N PRO A 122 17.02 6.19 -8.35
CA PRO A 122 18.23 6.77 -8.94
C PRO A 122 18.25 8.29 -8.87
N PHE A 123 17.10 8.96 -9.06
CA PHE A 123 17.03 10.42 -8.92
C PHE A 123 17.26 10.88 -7.48
N THR A 124 16.66 10.20 -6.49
CA THR A 124 16.90 10.55 -5.08
C THR A 124 18.37 10.34 -4.70
N GLN A 125 18.98 9.24 -5.13
CA GLN A 125 20.40 8.97 -4.89
C GLN A 125 21.31 10.01 -5.55
N ALA A 126 21.05 10.36 -6.81
CA ALA A 126 21.79 11.41 -7.51
C ALA A 126 21.63 12.77 -6.82
N LEU A 127 20.42 13.14 -6.40
CA LEU A 127 20.16 14.39 -5.66
C LEU A 127 20.90 14.44 -4.32
N PHE A 128 20.91 13.33 -3.56
CA PHE A 128 21.68 13.26 -2.32
C PHE A 128 23.20 13.28 -2.56
N GLY A 129 23.68 12.66 -3.63
CA GLY A 129 25.08 12.73 -4.05
C GLY A 129 25.52 14.16 -4.41
N LEU A 130 24.70 14.88 -5.17
CA LEU A 130 24.97 16.29 -5.49
C LEU A 130 25.02 17.18 -4.24
N LYS A 131 24.21 16.87 -3.22
CA LYS A 131 24.26 17.60 -1.95
C LYS A 131 25.58 17.35 -1.22
N THR A 132 26.06 16.10 -1.16
CA THR A 132 27.34 15.79 -0.52
C THR A 132 28.51 16.45 -1.26
N GLU A 133 28.53 16.37 -2.59
CA GLU A 133 29.56 17.03 -3.41
C GLU A 133 29.55 18.55 -3.24
N ALA A 134 28.37 19.17 -3.20
CA ALA A 134 28.26 20.62 -2.97
C ALA A 134 28.78 21.03 -1.57
N HIS A 135 28.59 20.19 -0.55
CA HIS A 135 29.15 20.43 0.78
C HIS A 135 30.69 20.31 0.77
N GLU A 136 31.23 19.28 0.13
CA GLU A 136 32.68 19.08 0.00
C GLU A 136 33.37 20.23 -0.75
N ILE A 137 32.75 20.71 -1.84
CA ILE A 137 33.26 21.88 -2.58
C ILE A 137 33.27 23.10 -1.67
N LYS A 138 32.19 23.34 -0.92
CA LYS A 138 32.13 24.48 0.02
C LYS A 138 33.22 24.41 1.09
N ASP A 139 33.53 23.22 1.59
CA ASP A 139 34.59 23.04 2.58
C ASP A 139 35.98 23.24 1.96
N THR A 140 36.21 22.77 0.74
CA THR A 140 37.45 23.02 0.00
C THR A 140 37.69 24.52 -0.22
N ILE A 141 36.63 25.28 -0.56
CA ILE A 141 36.72 26.74 -0.72
C ILE A 141 37.08 27.43 0.60
N ARG A 142 36.53 26.96 1.73
CA ARG A 142 36.90 27.48 3.06
C ARG A 142 38.38 27.21 3.34
N THR A 143 38.86 25.99 3.10
CA THR A 143 40.28 25.64 3.28
C THR A 143 41.19 26.50 2.42
N ILE A 144 40.86 26.74 1.14
CA ILE A 144 41.64 27.62 0.26
C ILE A 144 41.67 29.05 0.81
N ARG A 145 40.55 29.55 1.35
CA ARG A 145 40.49 30.88 1.98
C ARG A 145 41.40 30.97 3.20
N ASP A 146 41.39 29.93 4.03
CA ASP A 146 42.13 29.90 5.29
C ASP A 146 43.65 29.77 5.06
N VAL A 147 44.07 28.99 4.07
CA VAL A 147 45.49 28.85 3.69
C VAL A 147 46.02 30.09 2.95
N SER A 148 45.19 30.76 2.13
CA SER A 148 45.61 31.95 1.38
C SER A 148 45.61 33.24 2.22
N ALA A 149 44.80 33.33 3.28
CA ALA A 149 44.74 34.49 4.17
C ALA A 149 46.10 34.95 4.74
N PRO A 150 46.93 34.07 5.34
CA PRO A 150 48.24 34.48 5.85
C PRO A 150 49.20 34.93 4.74
N ILE A 151 49.13 34.32 3.55
CA ILE A 151 49.96 34.70 2.39
C ILE A 151 49.60 36.12 1.92
N THR A 152 48.29 36.40 1.80
CA THR A 152 47.80 37.75 1.47
C THR A 152 48.25 38.78 2.50
N GLY A 153 48.16 38.45 3.79
CA GLY A 153 48.66 39.32 4.87
C GLY A 153 50.16 39.57 4.77
N GLU A 154 50.96 38.54 4.50
CA GLU A 154 52.41 38.68 4.39
C GLU A 154 52.84 39.57 3.22
N ILE A 155 52.13 39.53 2.09
CA ILE A 155 52.51 40.27 0.88
C ILE A 155 51.91 41.69 0.87
N GLU A 156 50.66 41.85 1.30
CA GLU A 156 49.93 43.12 1.18
C GLU A 156 49.98 43.99 2.45
N ASP A 157 50.34 43.45 3.63
CA ASP A 157 50.42 44.26 4.86
C ASP A 157 51.64 45.19 4.89
N GLU A 158 51.37 46.49 4.97
CA GLU A 158 52.34 47.58 5.02
C GLU A 158 52.64 48.09 6.45
N VAL A 159 51.90 47.63 7.48
CA VAL A 159 52.03 48.16 8.85
C VAL A 159 53.43 47.92 9.41
N GLU A 160 53.98 46.72 9.20
CA GLU A 160 55.35 46.39 9.60
C GLU A 160 56.37 47.28 8.89
N MET A 161 56.17 47.50 7.59
CA MET A 161 57.10 48.24 6.72
C MET A 161 57.27 49.69 7.15
N LYS A 162 56.20 50.34 7.59
CA LYS A 162 56.26 51.71 8.13
C LYS A 162 57.17 51.79 9.36
N LYS A 163 57.03 50.85 10.30
CA LYS A 163 57.87 50.78 11.52
C LYS A 163 59.33 50.50 11.20
N LEU A 164 59.62 49.58 10.27
CA LEU A 164 60.99 49.25 9.86
C LEU A 164 61.68 50.45 9.19
N LYS A 165 60.94 51.16 8.33
CA LYS A 165 61.44 52.35 7.65
C LYS A 165 61.81 53.46 8.63
N GLU A 166 60.95 53.73 9.62
CA GLU A 166 61.23 54.71 10.68
C GLU A 166 62.50 54.35 11.49
N GLN A 167 62.67 53.07 11.84
CA GLN A 167 63.85 52.59 12.55
C GLN A 167 65.14 52.76 11.74
N ASN A 168 65.10 52.38 10.46
CA ASN A 168 66.24 52.53 9.55
C ASN A 168 66.62 54.00 9.35
N ASP A 169 65.64 54.85 9.05
CA ASP A 169 65.84 56.30 8.87
C ASP A 169 66.46 56.97 10.09
N TYR A 170 66.05 56.54 11.29
CA TYR A 170 66.59 57.04 12.55
C TYR A 170 68.08 56.70 12.72
N ILE A 171 68.48 55.47 12.38
CA ILE A 171 69.88 55.05 12.48
C ILE A 171 70.75 55.73 11.41
N ASP A 172 70.25 55.87 10.18
CA ASP A 172 70.93 56.57 9.08
C ASP A 172 71.21 58.04 9.44
N ALA A 173 70.20 58.73 9.99
CA ALA A 173 70.35 60.09 10.47
C ALA A 173 71.43 60.21 11.56
N LYS A 174 71.51 59.22 12.47
CA LYS A 174 72.53 59.17 13.53
C LYS A 174 73.93 58.87 13.00
N LEU A 175 74.05 58.26 11.82
CA LEU A 175 75.32 57.99 11.14
C LEU A 175 75.75 59.11 10.19
N LYS A 176 74.92 60.14 9.98
CA LYS A 176 75.08 61.16 8.93
C LYS A 176 75.17 60.55 7.52
N GLU A 177 74.47 59.43 7.30
CA GLU A 177 74.36 58.77 6.00
C GLU A 177 73.11 59.25 5.23
N THR A 178 73.06 58.98 3.93
CA THR A 178 71.83 59.13 3.15
C THR A 178 70.78 58.15 3.67
N LYS A 179 69.50 58.56 3.62
CA LYS A 179 68.40 57.68 4.03
C LYS A 179 68.30 56.50 3.05
N ARG A 180 68.67 55.30 3.49
CA ARG A 180 68.62 54.09 2.66
C ARG A 180 67.19 53.76 2.21
N SER A 181 66.20 54.16 3.01
CA SER A 181 64.80 53.96 2.66
C SER A 181 64.38 54.68 1.38
N LYS A 182 64.98 55.86 1.09
CA LYS A 182 64.73 56.58 -0.16
C LYS A 182 65.34 55.86 -1.36
N GLU A 183 66.52 55.27 -1.17
CA GLU A 183 67.19 54.48 -2.21
C GLU A 183 66.39 53.21 -2.53
N ILE A 184 65.91 52.51 -1.51
CA ILE A 184 65.04 51.33 -1.65
C ILE A 184 63.69 51.71 -2.27
N ASP A 185 63.07 52.82 -1.84
CA ASP A 185 61.82 53.30 -2.41
C ASP A 185 61.95 53.63 -3.90
N GLU A 186 63.06 54.26 -4.32
CA GLU A 186 63.30 54.58 -5.73
C GLU A 186 63.64 53.32 -6.53
N LYS A 187 64.40 52.38 -5.95
CA LYS A 187 64.75 51.07 -6.56
C LYS A 187 63.49 50.26 -6.90
N TYR A 188 62.50 50.24 -6.02
CA TYR A 188 61.24 49.52 -6.20
C TYR A 188 60.06 50.43 -6.53
N ARG A 189 60.32 51.61 -7.10
CA ARG A 189 59.26 52.55 -7.45
C ARG A 189 58.40 51.98 -8.57
N THR A 190 57.15 51.66 -8.24
CA THR A 190 56.15 51.21 -9.22
C THR A 190 55.62 52.43 -9.97
N LYS A 191 55.91 52.55 -11.27
CA LYS A 191 55.40 53.63 -12.13
C LYS A 191 54.08 53.19 -12.76
N GLY A 192 52.99 53.21 -12.00
CA GLY A 192 51.65 52.97 -12.55
C GLY A 192 51.56 51.71 -13.43
N GLU A 193 52.16 50.60 -12.98
CA GLU A 193 52.25 49.37 -13.76
C GLU A 193 50.87 48.85 -14.18
N GLN A 194 50.72 48.59 -15.49
CA GLN A 194 49.51 48.00 -16.07
C GLN A 194 49.29 46.55 -15.61
N ILE A 195 50.29 45.91 -14.99
CA ILE A 195 50.27 44.49 -14.61
C ILE A 195 50.33 44.37 -13.09
N GLU A 196 49.22 43.92 -12.49
CA GLU A 196 49.08 43.75 -11.04
C GLU A 196 50.14 42.80 -10.43
N ALA A 197 50.60 41.80 -11.18
CA ALA A 197 51.62 40.84 -10.78
C ALA A 197 52.98 41.49 -10.49
N GLU A 198 53.46 42.37 -11.37
CA GLU A 198 54.78 43.02 -11.23
C GLU A 198 54.83 43.89 -9.95
N ARG A 199 53.72 44.58 -9.67
CA ARG A 199 53.54 45.38 -8.45
C ARG A 199 53.72 44.53 -7.19
N PHE A 200 53.12 43.33 -7.15
CA PHE A 200 53.25 42.46 -5.98
C PHE A 200 54.67 41.94 -5.81
N GLU A 201 55.34 41.59 -6.91
CA GLU A 201 56.73 41.13 -6.87
C GLU A 201 57.67 42.22 -6.34
N LYS A 202 57.56 43.44 -6.87
CA LYS A 202 58.37 44.58 -6.42
C LYS A 202 58.08 44.96 -4.97
N ASN A 203 56.81 44.99 -4.57
CA ASN A 203 56.44 45.29 -3.18
C ASN A 203 56.98 44.24 -2.21
N TYR A 204 56.95 42.96 -2.60
CA TYR A 204 57.49 41.87 -1.77
C TYR A 204 59.02 41.91 -1.71
N MET A 205 59.71 42.13 -2.84
CA MET A 205 61.16 42.33 -2.87
C MET A 205 61.59 43.52 -1.99
N LYS A 206 60.88 44.64 -2.09
CA LYS A 206 61.08 45.82 -1.23
C LYS A 206 60.94 45.48 0.25
N LYS A 207 59.95 44.66 0.61
CA LYS A 207 59.71 44.21 1.98
C LYS A 207 60.87 43.36 2.51
N ILE A 208 61.37 42.42 1.71
CA ILE A 208 62.52 41.58 2.07
C ILE A 208 63.81 42.40 2.22
N GLU A 209 64.12 43.30 1.28
CA GLU A 209 65.32 44.15 1.36
C GLU A 209 65.29 45.06 2.59
N THR A 210 64.14 45.67 2.89
CA THR A 210 63.98 46.52 4.08
C THR A 210 64.13 45.74 5.38
N ARG A 211 63.61 44.50 5.44
CA ARG A 211 63.78 43.61 6.60
C ARG A 211 65.25 43.23 6.78
N CYS A 212 65.95 42.91 5.70
CA CYS A 212 67.38 42.63 5.73
C CYS A 212 68.18 43.83 6.25
N GLU A 213 67.96 45.02 5.68
CA GLU A 213 68.63 46.25 6.10
C GLU A 213 68.34 46.60 7.56
N ASN A 214 67.12 46.35 8.04
CA ASN A 214 66.79 46.56 9.45
C ASN A 214 67.56 45.65 10.41
N GLN A 215 67.94 44.43 10.00
CA GLN A 215 68.80 43.59 10.84
C GLN A 215 70.18 44.23 11.03
N PHE A 216 70.72 44.86 9.98
CA PHE A 216 71.96 45.63 10.08
C PHE A 216 71.77 46.88 10.95
N SER A 217 70.68 47.63 10.79
CA SER A 217 70.37 48.78 11.65
C SER A 217 70.32 48.40 13.13
N LYS A 218 69.66 47.28 13.45
CA LYS A 218 69.63 46.72 14.82
C LYS A 218 71.01 46.31 15.31
N ALA A 219 71.82 45.67 14.46
CA ALA A 219 73.19 45.29 14.81
C ALA A 219 74.06 46.53 15.10
N THR A 220 73.98 47.56 14.27
CA THR A 220 74.68 48.83 14.47
C THR A 220 74.20 49.55 15.73
N GLN A 221 72.90 49.57 16.01
CA GLN A 221 72.36 50.15 17.24
C GLN A 221 72.85 49.41 18.49
N LYS A 222 72.85 48.08 18.48
CA LYS A 222 73.38 47.25 19.57
C LYS A 222 74.88 47.49 19.76
N CYS A 223 75.65 47.54 18.67
CA CYS A 223 77.08 47.85 18.71
C CYS A 223 77.32 49.21 19.38
N LYS A 224 76.67 50.28 18.93
CA LYS A 224 76.82 51.62 19.53
C LYS A 224 76.46 51.64 21.01
N THR A 225 75.40 50.92 21.39
CA THR A 225 74.97 50.82 22.79
C THR A 225 76.02 50.08 23.64
N MET A 226 76.63 49.04 23.09
CA MET A 226 77.69 48.27 23.76
C MET A 226 78.95 49.14 23.97
N PHE A 227 79.40 49.85 22.94
CA PHE A 227 80.53 50.80 23.05
C PHE A 227 80.25 51.96 24.02
N SER A 228 79.04 52.53 24.00
CA SER A 228 78.65 53.59 24.94
C SER A 228 78.68 53.10 26.39
N LYS A 229 78.08 51.92 26.66
CA LYS A 229 78.10 51.33 28.00
C LYS A 229 79.52 51.05 28.48
N ALA A 230 80.37 50.60 27.57
CA ALA A 230 81.75 50.29 27.87
C ALA A 230 82.55 51.59 28.14
N TYR A 231 82.29 52.67 27.38
CA TYR A 231 82.84 54.01 27.64
C TYR A 231 82.41 54.55 29.01
N ASP A 232 81.11 54.51 29.32
CA ASP A 232 80.56 54.98 30.60
C ASP A 232 81.15 54.17 31.77
N GLY A 233 81.26 52.85 31.62
CA GLY A 233 81.91 51.98 32.59
C GLY A 233 83.38 52.31 32.82
N CYS A 234 84.14 52.59 31.75
CA CYS A 234 85.54 53.02 31.85
C CYS A 234 85.64 54.37 32.58
N TYR A 235 84.86 55.36 32.14
CA TYR A 235 84.93 56.73 32.67
C TYR A 235 84.60 56.80 34.17
N ASN A 236 83.65 55.97 34.63
CA ASN A 236 83.25 55.91 36.04
C ASN A 236 84.24 55.14 36.93
N THR A 237 85.14 54.32 36.37
CA THR A 237 86.06 53.47 37.14
C THR A 237 87.41 54.12 37.39
N VAL A 238 87.89 54.95 36.44
CA VAL A 238 89.25 55.52 36.50
C VAL A 238 89.25 56.99 36.91
N THR A 239 90.39 57.52 37.36
CA THR A 239 90.54 58.94 37.74
C THR A 239 90.43 59.86 36.51
N TRP A 240 90.07 61.13 36.71
CA TRP A 240 89.78 62.07 35.61
C TRP A 240 90.92 62.19 34.57
N ILE A 241 92.18 62.09 35.00
CA ILE A 241 93.37 62.12 34.13
C ILE A 241 93.50 60.80 33.35
N ALA A 242 93.28 59.65 34.00
CA ALA A 242 93.34 58.34 33.36
C ALA A 242 92.17 58.11 32.38
N ALA A 243 91.00 58.70 32.66
CA ALA A 243 89.82 58.61 31.80
C ALA A 243 90.06 59.25 30.42
N TRP A 244 90.81 60.37 30.39
CA TRP A 244 91.13 61.08 29.16
C TRP A 244 91.97 60.24 28.19
N LEU A 245 92.86 59.38 28.70
CA LEU A 245 93.72 58.51 27.88
C LEU A 245 93.09 57.14 27.59
N LEU A 246 92.54 56.46 28.61
CA LEU A 246 92.12 55.05 28.50
C LEU A 246 90.71 54.86 27.90
N CYS A 247 89.79 55.80 28.13
CA CYS A 247 88.40 55.63 27.69
C CYS A 247 88.15 56.19 26.29
N TRP A 248 89.06 57.02 25.75
CA TRP A 248 88.96 57.61 24.41
C TRP A 248 88.73 56.59 23.27
N PRO A 249 89.41 55.43 23.20
CA PRO A 249 89.20 54.45 22.13
C PRO A 249 87.77 53.90 22.06
N MET A 250 87.05 53.90 23.19
CA MET A 250 85.69 53.39 23.29
C MET A 250 84.65 54.36 22.71
N LYS A 251 85.06 55.62 22.45
CA LYS A 251 84.26 56.65 21.77
C LYS A 251 84.28 56.50 20.24
N LEU A 252 85.12 55.61 19.70
CA LEU A 252 85.29 55.41 18.27
C LEU A 252 84.09 54.63 17.68
N SER A 253 83.07 55.35 17.23
CA SER A 253 81.85 54.77 16.67
C SER A 253 81.98 54.24 15.24
N PHE A 254 83.14 54.41 14.59
CA PHE A 254 83.35 53.97 13.20
C PHE A 254 83.31 52.45 13.05
N VAL A 255 83.70 51.70 14.08
CA VAL A 255 83.69 50.23 14.11
C VAL A 255 82.26 49.66 14.02
N CYS A 256 81.26 50.45 14.41
CA CYS A 256 79.85 50.03 14.38
C CYS A 256 79.17 50.19 13.01
N ASN A 257 79.87 50.64 11.97
CA ASN A 257 79.36 50.60 10.59
C ASN A 257 79.52 49.21 9.97
N ILE A 258 78.81 48.23 10.58
CA ILE A 258 78.81 46.81 10.21
C ILE A 258 78.38 46.62 8.75
N ALA A 259 77.53 47.53 8.26
CA ALA A 259 77.00 47.47 6.92
C ALA A 259 78.13 47.58 5.86
N GLN A 260 79.03 48.52 6.01
CA GLN A 260 80.12 48.72 5.06
C GLN A 260 81.16 47.57 5.10
N ALA A 261 81.30 46.90 6.25
CA ALA A 261 82.27 45.82 6.44
C ALA A 261 81.87 44.46 5.84
N LEU A 262 80.57 44.17 5.69
CA LEU A 262 80.07 42.83 5.33
C LEU A 262 79.60 42.69 3.86
N GLY A 263 80.00 43.59 2.94
CA GLY A 263 79.73 43.42 1.51
C GLY A 263 79.04 44.56 0.75
N GLY A 264 79.02 45.80 1.26
CA GLY A 264 78.66 46.98 0.45
C GLY A 264 77.19 47.06 0.02
N LYS A 265 76.88 47.60 -1.17
CA LYS A 265 75.49 47.94 -1.58
C LYS A 265 74.60 46.75 -1.98
N SER A 266 75.15 45.54 -2.16
CA SER A 266 74.41 44.36 -2.68
C SER A 266 74.14 43.27 -1.62
N ARG A 267 74.33 43.58 -0.34
CA ARG A 267 74.16 42.61 0.77
C ARG A 267 72.72 42.14 0.95
N CYS A 268 71.77 43.01 0.70
CA CYS A 268 70.35 42.75 0.94
C CYS A 268 69.54 42.61 -0.36
N ASP A 269 70.18 42.14 -1.44
CA ASP A 269 69.52 42.00 -2.74
C ASP A 269 68.57 40.79 -2.77
N PRO A 270 67.24 41.00 -2.81
CA PRO A 270 66.26 39.91 -2.72
C PRO A 270 66.13 39.12 -4.03
N ALA A 271 66.66 39.63 -5.15
CA ALA A 271 66.63 38.95 -6.45
C ALA A 271 67.36 37.60 -6.46
N LYS A 272 68.21 37.34 -5.45
CA LYS A 272 68.91 36.06 -5.27
C LYS A 272 68.10 35.00 -4.52
N ALA A 273 67.03 35.41 -3.84
CA ALA A 273 66.23 34.56 -2.96
C ALA A 273 64.77 34.41 -3.40
N ILE A 274 64.30 35.29 -4.29
CA ILE A 274 62.95 35.26 -4.85
C ILE A 274 63.07 34.94 -6.33
N ASP A 275 62.44 33.84 -6.76
CA ASP A 275 62.38 33.44 -8.16
C ASP A 275 61.62 34.48 -8.99
N HIS A 276 62.08 34.70 -10.22
CA HIS A 276 61.38 35.51 -11.21
C HIS A 276 59.99 34.92 -11.49
N GLY A 277 58.95 35.76 -11.46
CA GLY A 277 57.56 35.34 -11.69
C GLY A 277 56.77 35.02 -10.42
N PHE A 278 57.33 35.26 -9.24
CA PHE A 278 56.60 35.20 -7.97
C PHE A 278 55.31 36.05 -8.01
N GLY A 279 55.38 37.24 -8.61
CA GLY A 279 54.24 38.14 -8.73
C GLY A 279 53.07 37.54 -9.50
N GLU A 280 53.35 36.82 -10.59
CA GLU A 280 52.34 36.14 -11.42
C GLU A 280 51.67 35.01 -10.64
N GLY A 281 52.46 34.22 -9.92
CA GLY A 281 51.94 33.15 -9.06
C GLY A 281 51.01 33.67 -7.96
N TYR A 282 51.38 34.78 -7.31
CA TYR A 282 50.53 35.40 -6.30
C TYR A 282 49.26 36.04 -6.90
N ALA A 283 49.38 36.75 -8.03
CA ALA A 283 48.23 37.33 -8.72
C ALA A 283 47.24 36.24 -9.16
N TYR A 284 47.74 35.11 -9.65
CA TYR A 284 46.92 33.94 -9.98
C TYR A 284 46.22 33.38 -8.74
N LEU A 285 46.92 33.21 -7.62
CA LEU A 285 46.34 32.73 -6.37
C LEU A 285 45.22 33.66 -5.87
N LYS A 286 45.45 34.97 -5.90
CA LYS A 286 44.48 36.00 -5.49
C LYS A 286 43.23 35.97 -6.35
N ASN A 287 43.39 35.95 -7.68
CA ASN A 287 42.27 35.91 -8.62
C ASN A 287 41.51 34.59 -8.55
N SER A 288 42.20 33.47 -8.38
CA SER A 288 41.60 32.15 -8.21
C SER A 288 40.74 32.10 -6.95
N ARG A 289 41.24 32.64 -5.83
CA ARG A 289 40.47 32.76 -4.58
C ARG A 289 39.21 33.61 -4.77
N ALA A 290 39.32 34.77 -5.40
CA ALA A 290 38.19 35.69 -5.60
C ALA A 290 37.12 35.07 -6.52
N THR A 291 37.54 34.51 -7.64
CA THR A 291 36.68 33.84 -8.63
C THR A 291 35.94 32.66 -8.00
N LEU A 292 36.65 31.83 -7.24
CA LEU A 292 36.09 30.67 -6.57
C LEU A 292 35.09 31.06 -5.47
N ALA A 293 35.39 32.11 -4.69
CA ALA A 293 34.46 32.61 -3.68
C ALA A 293 33.18 33.20 -4.29
N GLN A 294 33.29 33.88 -5.43
CA GLN A 294 32.17 34.53 -6.12
C GLN A 294 31.25 33.51 -6.80
N ASN A 295 31.82 32.53 -7.51
CA ASN A 295 31.05 31.50 -8.22
C ASN A 295 30.21 30.61 -7.28
N PHE A 296 30.62 30.47 -6.02
CA PHE A 296 29.97 29.58 -5.04
C PHE A 296 29.23 30.31 -3.91
N LYS A 297 29.09 31.64 -3.99
CA LYS A 297 28.41 32.45 -2.96
C LYS A 297 26.92 32.12 -2.83
N ASP A 298 26.26 31.80 -3.94
CA ASP A 298 24.80 31.68 -4.03
C ASP A 298 24.28 30.26 -4.28
N VAL A 299 25.13 29.23 -4.17
CA VAL A 299 24.69 27.82 -4.33
C VAL A 299 23.88 27.39 -3.10
N LYS A 300 22.57 27.67 -3.12
CA LYS A 300 21.59 27.12 -2.17
C LYS A 300 20.79 26.04 -2.88
N LEU A 301 21.18 24.78 -2.69
CA LEU A 301 20.42 23.63 -3.19
C LEU A 301 19.12 23.48 -2.38
N GLN A 302 18.05 24.15 -2.80
CA GLN A 302 16.71 23.95 -2.24
C GLN A 302 15.95 22.93 -3.10
N TYR A 303 15.98 21.66 -2.73
CA TYR A 303 15.10 20.65 -3.34
C TYR A 303 14.05 20.20 -2.33
N LYS A 304 12.77 20.41 -2.65
CA LYS A 304 11.65 19.80 -1.94
C LYS A 304 11.30 18.52 -2.66
N ILE A 305 11.67 17.36 -2.10
CA ILE A 305 11.20 16.07 -2.62
C ILE A 305 9.71 15.99 -2.31
N GLY A 306 8.87 16.15 -3.33
CA GLY A 306 7.46 15.85 -3.21
C GLY A 306 7.30 14.36 -2.92
N LEU A 307 6.93 14.01 -1.69
CA LEU A 307 6.57 12.64 -1.32
C LEU A 307 5.40 12.20 -2.21
N VAL A 308 5.70 11.31 -3.14
CA VAL A 308 4.73 10.79 -4.09
C VAL A 308 3.79 9.87 -3.30
N LYS A 309 2.53 10.26 -3.17
CA LYS A 309 1.45 9.54 -2.46
C LYS A 309 0.86 8.26 -3.11
N PRO A 310 1.20 7.80 -4.35
CA PRO A 310 0.39 6.79 -5.04
C PRO A 310 0.48 5.39 -4.43
N ILE A 311 1.54 5.05 -3.69
CA ILE A 311 1.72 3.69 -3.14
C ILE A 311 0.70 3.37 -2.04
N ALA A 312 0.32 4.36 -1.22
CA ALA A 312 -0.63 4.16 -0.12
C ALA A 312 -2.04 3.83 -0.63
N LEU A 313 -2.45 4.40 -1.78
CA LEU A 313 -3.76 4.15 -2.37
C LEU A 313 -3.88 2.71 -2.90
N LEU A 314 -2.82 2.16 -3.50
CA LEU A 314 -2.80 0.80 -4.02
C LEU A 314 -2.77 -0.28 -2.92
N ARG A 315 -2.25 0.04 -1.73
CA ARG A 315 -2.33 -0.86 -0.57
C ARG A 315 -3.76 -1.00 -0.03
N LYS A 316 -4.57 0.07 -0.12
CA LYS A 316 -5.98 0.02 0.30
C LYS A 316 -6.82 -0.88 -0.61
N THR A 317 -6.46 -0.99 -1.90
CA THR A 317 -7.17 -1.84 -2.86
C THR A 317 -6.91 -3.34 -2.68
N THR A 318 -5.80 -3.76 -2.06
CA THR A 318 -5.53 -5.19 -1.82
C THR A 318 -6.43 -5.78 -0.73
N ASP A 319 -6.83 -4.99 0.27
CA ASP A 319 -7.75 -5.44 1.32
C ASP A 319 -9.21 -5.57 0.82
N SER A 320 -9.54 -4.93 -0.30
CA SER A 320 -10.87 -4.97 -0.92
C SER A 320 -11.27 -6.37 -1.40
N ALA A 321 -10.31 -7.24 -1.71
CA ALA A 321 -10.63 -8.62 -2.14
C ALA A 321 -11.28 -9.44 -1.01
N LYS A 322 -10.86 -9.26 0.24
CA LYS A 322 -11.47 -9.94 1.40
C LYS A 322 -12.90 -9.45 1.64
N GLU A 323 -13.12 -8.15 1.51
CA GLU A 323 -14.45 -7.55 1.62
C GLU A 323 -15.39 -8.05 0.51
N MET A 324 -14.91 -8.09 -0.73
CA MET A 324 -15.67 -8.65 -1.85
C MET A 324 -15.99 -10.14 -1.65
N MET A 325 -15.07 -10.92 -1.10
CA MET A 325 -15.31 -12.33 -0.78
C MET A 325 -16.44 -12.46 0.25
N HIS A 326 -16.46 -11.60 1.25
CA HIS A 326 -17.52 -11.58 2.26
C HIS A 326 -18.89 -11.26 1.65
N ILE A 327 -18.96 -10.38 0.64
CA ILE A 327 -20.20 -10.09 -0.10
C ILE A 327 -20.71 -11.32 -0.85
N VAL A 328 -19.83 -12.03 -1.57
CA VAL A 328 -20.20 -13.25 -2.32
C VAL A 328 -20.71 -14.33 -1.37
N VAL A 329 -20.01 -14.56 -0.25
CA VAL A 329 -20.41 -15.54 0.76
C VAL A 329 -21.75 -15.15 1.40
N LYS A 330 -21.93 -13.88 1.78
CA LYS A 330 -23.17 -13.39 2.40
C LYS A 330 -24.38 -13.52 1.48
N LYS A 331 -24.23 -13.23 0.19
CA LYS A 331 -25.32 -13.41 -0.79
C LYS A 331 -25.67 -14.88 -0.99
N LYS A 332 -24.67 -15.77 -1.06
CA LYS A 332 -24.89 -17.21 -1.12
C LYS A 332 -25.66 -17.70 0.10
N THR A 333 -25.20 -17.37 1.30
CA THR A 333 -25.85 -17.82 2.54
C THR A 333 -27.27 -17.27 2.62
N PHE A 334 -27.51 -16.01 2.26
CA PHE A 334 -28.85 -15.44 2.19
C PHE A 334 -29.78 -16.27 1.28
N LEU A 335 -29.35 -16.60 0.07
CA LEU A 335 -30.13 -17.44 -0.85
C LEU A 335 -30.40 -18.84 -0.29
N GLU A 336 -29.43 -19.46 0.39
CA GLU A 336 -29.61 -20.75 1.06
C GLU A 336 -30.66 -20.68 2.18
N HIS A 337 -30.66 -19.60 2.97
CA HIS A 337 -31.68 -19.38 4.01
C HIS A 337 -33.08 -19.20 3.39
N VAL A 338 -33.20 -18.42 2.31
CA VAL A 338 -34.49 -18.26 1.59
C VAL A 338 -34.99 -19.61 1.08
N LEU A 339 -34.13 -20.41 0.45
CA LEU A 339 -34.50 -21.76 -0.01
C LEU A 339 -34.89 -22.69 1.16
N MET A 340 -34.25 -22.55 2.32
CA MET A 340 -34.62 -23.30 3.52
C MET A 340 -36.03 -22.92 4.01
N ILE A 341 -36.37 -21.62 4.03
CA ILE A 341 -37.71 -21.13 4.40
C ILE A 341 -38.75 -21.67 3.42
N VAL A 342 -38.50 -21.58 2.11
CA VAL A 342 -39.40 -22.11 1.08
C VAL A 342 -39.66 -23.60 1.29
N LYS A 343 -38.62 -24.41 1.56
CA LYS A 343 -38.78 -25.84 1.86
C LYS A 343 -39.65 -26.10 3.08
N ARG A 344 -39.52 -25.30 4.16
CA ARG A 344 -40.37 -25.42 5.36
C ARG A 344 -41.82 -25.09 5.03
N VAL A 345 -42.09 -24.03 4.27
CA VAL A 345 -43.44 -23.68 3.82
C VAL A 345 -44.06 -24.80 2.98
N LEU A 346 -43.30 -25.37 2.03
CA LEU A 346 -43.76 -26.49 1.21
C LEU A 346 -44.08 -27.73 2.06
N ALA A 347 -43.33 -27.99 3.12
CA ALA A 347 -43.61 -29.08 4.06
C ALA A 347 -44.95 -28.88 4.81
N PHE A 348 -45.29 -27.64 5.22
CA PHE A 348 -46.59 -27.34 5.82
C PHE A 348 -47.75 -27.52 4.83
N ILE A 349 -47.57 -27.14 3.57
CA ILE A 349 -48.59 -27.36 2.53
C ILE A 349 -48.78 -28.86 2.29
N PHE A 350 -47.70 -29.65 2.29
CA PHE A 350 -47.77 -31.11 2.20
C PHE A 350 -48.56 -31.72 3.38
N LEU A 351 -48.33 -31.27 4.61
CA LEU A 351 -49.10 -31.71 5.78
C LEU A 351 -50.59 -31.36 5.64
N ARG A 352 -50.91 -30.16 5.12
CA ARG A 352 -52.29 -29.76 4.86
C ARG A 352 -53.00 -30.70 3.89
N ILE A 353 -52.33 -31.15 2.82
CA ILE A 353 -52.88 -32.13 1.86
C ILE A 353 -53.23 -33.46 2.56
N ILE A 354 -52.39 -33.91 3.49
CA ILE A 354 -52.65 -35.13 4.27
C ILE A 354 -53.86 -34.93 5.19
N ILE A 355 -53.92 -33.81 5.91
CA ILE A 355 -55.04 -33.48 6.80
C ILE A 355 -56.35 -33.38 6.02
N ASP A 356 -56.35 -32.75 4.84
CA ASP A 356 -57.54 -32.66 3.99
C ASP A 356 -57.99 -34.05 3.50
N SER A 357 -57.04 -34.94 3.19
CA SER A 357 -57.32 -36.32 2.83
C SER A 357 -57.91 -37.13 3.99
N GLN A 358 -57.42 -36.90 5.22
CA GLN A 358 -57.98 -37.49 6.45
C GLN A 358 -59.40 -36.99 6.71
N LYS A 359 -59.63 -35.67 6.66
CA LYS A 359 -60.96 -35.07 6.83
C LYS A 359 -61.96 -35.58 5.79
N TYR A 360 -61.52 -35.80 4.55
CA TYR A 360 -62.36 -36.40 3.52
C TYR A 360 -62.75 -37.84 3.89
N HIS A 361 -61.76 -38.66 4.27
CA HIS A 361 -62.00 -40.04 4.68
C HIS A 361 -62.94 -40.14 5.89
N ASP A 362 -62.76 -39.29 6.90
CA ASP A 362 -63.58 -39.28 8.11
C ASP A 362 -65.03 -38.89 7.79
N ARG A 363 -65.25 -37.86 6.96
CA ARG A 363 -66.59 -37.47 6.52
C ARG A 363 -67.25 -38.56 5.69
N TYR A 364 -66.51 -39.20 4.79
CA TYR A 364 -67.02 -40.31 3.98
C TYR A 364 -67.52 -41.49 4.85
N LEU A 365 -66.87 -41.75 5.99
CA LEU A 365 -67.28 -42.83 6.90
C LEU A 365 -68.39 -42.44 7.88
N ARG A 366 -68.45 -41.17 8.30
CA ARG A 366 -69.35 -40.71 9.37
C ARG A 366 -70.65 -40.08 8.87
N ASP A 367 -70.63 -39.50 7.67
CA ASP A 367 -71.76 -38.79 7.09
C ASP A 367 -72.31 -39.56 5.89
N ILE A 368 -73.54 -40.06 6.04
CA ILE A 368 -74.22 -40.86 5.02
C ILE A 368 -74.57 -39.99 3.80
N GLU A 369 -74.76 -38.68 3.97
CA GLU A 369 -75.17 -37.74 2.92
C GLU A 369 -74.00 -37.10 2.17
N PHE A 370 -72.75 -37.38 2.56
CA PHE A 370 -71.56 -36.72 2.00
C PHE A 370 -71.31 -37.02 0.51
N ASP A 371 -70.46 -38.02 0.20
CA ASP A 371 -70.15 -38.46 -1.18
C ASP A 371 -70.36 -39.97 -1.32
N ASN A 372 -71.34 -40.49 -0.58
CA ASN A 372 -71.68 -41.92 -0.54
C ASN A 372 -72.67 -42.31 -1.66
N ILE A 373 -72.47 -41.80 -2.88
CA ILE A 373 -73.40 -41.95 -4.01
C ILE A 373 -73.16 -43.22 -4.85
N TYR A 374 -72.25 -44.09 -4.43
CA TYR A 374 -71.77 -45.21 -5.24
C TYR A 374 -72.50 -46.54 -4.96
N ILE A 375 -73.01 -47.18 -6.01
CA ILE A 375 -73.62 -48.52 -5.94
C ILE A 375 -72.51 -49.57 -5.97
N THR A 376 -72.01 -49.90 -4.79
CA THR A 376 -70.91 -50.88 -4.67
C THR A 376 -71.38 -52.31 -4.88
N ARG A 377 -70.43 -53.22 -5.17
CA ARG A 377 -70.70 -54.68 -5.15
C ARG A 377 -71.25 -55.16 -3.80
N TYR A 378 -70.91 -54.48 -2.70
CA TYR A 378 -71.41 -54.82 -1.38
C TYR A 378 -72.89 -54.46 -1.22
N PHE A 379 -73.29 -53.27 -1.70
CA PHE A 379 -74.69 -52.87 -1.77
C PHE A 379 -75.53 -53.88 -2.55
N ARG A 380 -75.08 -54.27 -3.76
CA ARG A 380 -75.76 -55.29 -4.60
C ARG A 380 -75.90 -56.64 -3.89
N LYS A 381 -74.91 -57.06 -3.10
CA LYS A 381 -74.97 -58.31 -2.33
C LYS A 381 -75.99 -58.24 -1.20
N ILE A 382 -76.10 -57.09 -0.52
CA ILE A 382 -77.12 -56.89 0.51
C ILE A 382 -78.51 -56.90 -0.13
N ASP A 383 -78.69 -56.18 -1.23
CA ASP A 383 -79.96 -56.10 -1.94
C ASP A 383 -80.41 -57.46 -2.48
N ALA A 384 -79.50 -58.23 -3.09
CA ALA A 384 -79.77 -59.60 -3.54
C ALA A 384 -80.09 -60.55 -2.37
N ARG A 385 -79.50 -60.35 -1.18
CA ARG A 385 -79.85 -61.12 0.02
C ARG A 385 -81.24 -60.75 0.53
N ARG A 386 -81.61 -59.47 0.52
CA ARG A 386 -82.95 -59.00 0.89
C ARG A 386 -84.01 -59.53 -0.06
N HIS A 387 -83.72 -59.54 -1.36
CA HIS A 387 -84.57 -60.16 -2.39
C HIS A 387 -84.86 -61.63 -2.08
N LYS A 388 -83.81 -62.41 -1.74
CA LYS A 388 -83.96 -63.82 -1.37
C LYS A 388 -84.75 -64.04 -0.08
N MET A 389 -84.82 -63.04 0.79
CA MET A 389 -85.60 -63.06 2.03
C MET A 389 -87.00 -62.45 1.83
N GLU A 390 -87.43 -62.24 0.58
CA GLU A 390 -88.71 -61.59 0.21
C GLU A 390 -88.91 -60.21 0.86
N LYS A 391 -87.81 -59.52 1.19
CA LYS A 391 -87.83 -58.15 1.72
C LYS A 391 -87.75 -57.14 0.58
N HIS A 392 -88.25 -55.93 0.83
CA HIS A 392 -88.14 -54.82 -0.11
C HIS A 392 -86.69 -54.58 -0.57
N THR A 393 -86.52 -54.49 -1.89
CA THR A 393 -85.25 -54.25 -2.61
C THR A 393 -85.21 -52.85 -3.19
N LEU A 394 -84.00 -52.28 -3.25
CA LEU A 394 -83.74 -50.94 -3.77
C LEU A 394 -83.41 -50.92 -5.27
N LEU A 395 -83.07 -52.08 -5.86
CA LEU A 395 -82.89 -52.24 -7.31
C LEU A 395 -84.12 -52.91 -7.94
N PRO A 396 -84.52 -52.55 -9.18
CA PRO A 396 -83.88 -51.61 -10.10
C PRO A 396 -84.17 -50.13 -9.77
N LEU A 397 -83.18 -49.25 -10.01
CA LEU A 397 -83.28 -47.81 -9.73
C LEU A 397 -84.37 -47.11 -10.55
N LYS A 398 -85.11 -46.21 -9.89
CA LYS A 398 -86.08 -45.31 -10.53
C LYS A 398 -85.37 -44.29 -11.44
N LYS A 399 -86.09 -43.73 -12.41
CA LYS A 399 -85.54 -42.77 -13.39
C LYS A 399 -84.84 -41.57 -12.72
N VAL A 400 -85.37 -41.08 -11.59
CA VAL A 400 -84.79 -39.96 -10.83
C VAL A 400 -83.53 -40.38 -10.07
N GLU A 401 -83.52 -41.57 -9.46
CA GLU A 401 -82.39 -42.09 -8.67
C GLU A 401 -81.17 -42.39 -9.53
N ARG A 402 -81.38 -42.82 -10.79
CA ARG A 402 -80.32 -43.02 -11.79
C ARG A 402 -79.49 -41.77 -12.08
N SER A 403 -80.02 -40.58 -11.78
CA SER A 403 -79.30 -39.32 -11.95
C SER A 403 -78.48 -38.90 -10.72
N LYS A 404 -78.71 -39.54 -9.57
CA LYS A 404 -78.05 -39.23 -8.28
C LYS A 404 -77.05 -40.29 -7.85
N LEU A 405 -77.24 -41.54 -8.24
CA LEU A 405 -76.38 -42.67 -7.86
C LEU A 405 -75.48 -43.10 -9.02
N VAL A 406 -74.23 -43.41 -8.70
CA VAL A 406 -73.18 -43.78 -9.66
C VAL A 406 -72.88 -45.27 -9.55
N ASP A 407 -72.87 -45.97 -10.68
CA ASP A 407 -72.30 -47.33 -10.79
C ASP A 407 -70.82 -47.22 -11.17
N PRO A 408 -69.87 -47.65 -10.32
CA PRO A 408 -68.45 -47.57 -10.62
C PRO A 408 -68.01 -48.34 -11.88
N TRP A 409 -68.85 -49.24 -12.40
CA TRP A 409 -68.59 -50.01 -13.63
C TRP A 409 -69.28 -49.42 -14.87
N SER A 410 -70.03 -48.33 -14.71
CA SER A 410 -70.62 -47.57 -15.82
C SER A 410 -69.60 -46.62 -16.41
N LEU A 411 -69.46 -46.63 -17.74
CA LEU A 411 -68.65 -45.66 -18.49
C LEU A 411 -69.34 -44.29 -18.68
N LYS A 412 -70.57 -44.13 -18.17
CA LYS A 412 -71.33 -42.88 -18.29
C LYS A 412 -70.95 -41.92 -17.14
N PRO A 413 -70.33 -40.76 -17.42
CA PRO A 413 -70.02 -39.77 -16.41
C PRO A 413 -71.29 -39.11 -15.87
N LEU A 414 -71.21 -38.58 -14.65
CA LEU A 414 -72.31 -37.83 -14.07
C LEU A 414 -72.55 -36.53 -14.85
N LYS A 415 -73.78 -36.01 -14.85
CA LYS A 415 -74.11 -34.76 -15.56
C LYS A 415 -73.23 -33.59 -15.12
N SER A 416 -73.02 -33.45 -13.80
CA SER A 416 -72.15 -32.43 -13.21
C SER A 416 -70.68 -32.60 -13.58
N GLU A 417 -70.18 -33.83 -13.66
CA GLU A 417 -68.81 -34.13 -14.10
C GLU A 417 -68.62 -33.78 -15.57
N ARG A 418 -69.61 -34.07 -16.42
CA ARG A 418 -69.57 -33.73 -17.86
C ARG A 418 -69.51 -32.22 -18.07
N GLU A 419 -70.26 -31.44 -17.30
CA GLU A 419 -70.23 -29.97 -17.34
C GLU A 419 -68.86 -29.42 -16.88
N GLN A 420 -68.28 -29.98 -15.82
CA GLN A 420 -66.94 -29.57 -15.34
C GLN A 420 -65.83 -29.93 -16.34
N ILE A 421 -65.91 -31.09 -17.00
CA ILE A 421 -64.96 -31.49 -18.03
C ILE A 421 -65.04 -30.52 -19.22
N LEU A 422 -66.24 -30.17 -19.66
CA LEU A 422 -66.45 -29.21 -20.75
C LEU A 422 -65.93 -27.81 -20.39
N ASP A 423 -66.22 -27.31 -19.19
CA ASP A 423 -65.73 -26.01 -18.70
C ASP A 423 -64.20 -25.98 -18.56
N SER A 424 -63.58 -27.06 -18.06
CA SER A 424 -62.13 -27.16 -17.97
C SER A 424 -61.45 -27.24 -19.35
N PHE A 425 -62.10 -27.87 -20.33
CA PHE A 425 -61.60 -27.99 -21.69
C PHE A 425 -61.67 -26.64 -22.42
N MET A 426 -62.79 -25.92 -22.27
CA MET A 426 -62.96 -24.57 -22.82
C MET A 426 -61.94 -23.56 -22.24
N LYS A 427 -61.62 -23.66 -20.94
CA LYS A 427 -60.62 -22.79 -20.28
C LYS A 427 -59.16 -23.01 -20.69
N HIS A 428 -58.85 -24.09 -21.40
CA HIS A 428 -57.50 -24.36 -21.93
C HIS A 428 -57.40 -24.18 -23.44
N LEU A 429 -58.52 -23.94 -24.12
CA LEU A 429 -58.62 -23.67 -25.56
C LEU A 429 -58.70 -22.17 -25.91
N ILE A 430 -58.93 -21.33 -24.91
CA ILE A 430 -58.82 -19.86 -24.93
C ILE A 430 -57.58 -19.49 -24.12
#